data_AF-E9GEB8-F1
#
_entry.id   AF-E9GEB8-F1
#
_cell.length_a   1.000
_cell.length_b   1.000
_cell.length_c   1.000
_cell.angle_alpha   90.00
_cell.angle_beta   90.00
_cell.angle_gamma   90.00
#
_symmetry.space_group_name_H-M   'P 1'
#
loop_
_entity.id
_entity.type
_entity.pdbx_description
1 polymer ?
#
loop_
_entity_poly.entity_id
_entity_poly.type
_entity_poly.pdbx_seq_one_letter_code
_entity_poly.pdbx_strand_id
1 'polypeptide(L)'
;MATANDLEDFITCGVCLCEFDDINRIPKFLQCSARHTVCLLCLRKIIKNATVSCPFCRENFSLADVARLPSNGYVLHMLKFGKQKGNKPIDKKVLGPSVCPTCGSGIKSDAGINQLATTIEKQKEAQKQLGVVMKSIQAAEEEVKKLQEENDFKLTQMVSVMEVKDKFVLKDSSVFILRVYKSGQPKGEIHISPNISRATTHFLKKLGEFCYKSPINFNSTVDKAMPGVFVLLSNENPQFLPDASDINNFSVEQACDYGEVGITSIYSSGNKVTEWSFVFILEDNETFIERDNLPENVSSNNCELIGHVSCYDVLEQLSRARKSARTNYTFTLESR
;
A
#
# COMPACT_ATOMS: atom_id res chain seq x y z
N MET A 1 -14.29 11.55 -9.71
CA MET A 1 -15.06 12.63 -9.04
C MET A 1 -15.41 12.12 -7.66
N ALA A 2 -14.76 12.63 -6.61
CA ALA A 2 -15.15 12.33 -5.23
C ALA A 2 -16.45 13.09 -4.92
N THR A 3 -17.42 12.40 -4.33
CA THR A 3 -18.72 12.99 -3.97
C THR A 3 -18.61 13.75 -2.65
N ALA A 4 -19.55 14.65 -2.36
CA ALA A 4 -19.54 15.45 -1.14
C ALA A 4 -19.53 14.61 0.17
N ASN A 5 -19.98 13.35 0.11
CA ASN A 5 -19.91 12.41 1.24
C ASN A 5 -18.49 11.97 1.58
N ASP A 6 -17.59 11.90 0.61
CA ASP A 6 -16.24 11.40 0.84
C ASP A 6 -15.48 12.31 1.81
N LEU A 7 -15.70 13.63 1.75
CA LEU A 7 -15.03 14.60 2.62
C LEU A 7 -15.51 14.53 4.07
N GLU A 8 -16.79 14.24 4.30
CA GLU A 8 -17.39 14.14 5.65
C GLU A 8 -16.82 12.95 6.42
N ASP A 9 -16.58 11.82 5.74
CA ASP A 9 -15.96 10.63 6.32
C ASP A 9 -14.49 10.87 6.72
N PHE A 10 -13.77 11.76 6.02
CA PHE A 10 -12.38 12.11 6.36
C PHE A 10 -12.26 13.09 7.54
N ILE A 11 -13.28 13.90 7.81
CA ILE A 11 -13.25 14.93 8.87
C ILE A 11 -14.04 14.55 10.12
N THR A 12 -14.67 13.38 10.15
CA THR A 12 -15.42 12.87 11.30
C THR A 12 -14.72 11.69 11.97
N CYS A 13 -14.92 11.55 13.27
CA CYS A 13 -14.36 10.44 14.01
C CYS A 13 -15.25 9.19 13.88
N GLY A 14 -14.73 8.11 13.30
CA GLY A 14 -15.46 6.83 13.16
C GLY A 14 -15.90 6.13 14.46
N VAL A 15 -15.58 6.68 15.64
CA VAL A 15 -16.05 6.16 16.95
C VAL A 15 -17.26 6.94 17.48
N CYS A 16 -17.23 8.28 17.41
CA CYS A 16 -18.28 9.14 17.96
C CYS A 16 -19.11 9.85 16.88
N LEU A 17 -18.73 9.68 15.61
CA LEU A 17 -19.34 10.27 14.42
C LEU A 17 -19.45 11.80 14.46
N CYS A 18 -18.62 12.45 15.27
CA CYS A 18 -18.55 13.90 15.34
C CYS A 18 -17.33 14.41 14.56
N GLU A 19 -17.44 15.61 13.99
CA GLU A 19 -16.33 16.32 13.37
C GLU A 19 -15.15 16.48 14.33
N PHE A 20 -13.94 16.40 13.79
CA PHE A 20 -12.72 16.72 14.51
C PHE A 20 -12.61 18.23 14.76
N ASP A 21 -11.88 18.61 15.80
CA ASP A 21 -11.57 20.00 16.13
C ASP A 21 -10.12 20.12 16.65
N ASP A 22 -9.66 21.33 16.87
CA ASP A 22 -8.30 21.63 17.35
C ASP A 22 -8.22 21.81 18.89
N ILE A 23 -9.30 21.52 19.62
CA ILE A 23 -9.41 21.78 21.06
C ILE A 23 -9.56 20.47 21.85
N ASN A 24 -10.64 19.73 21.61
CA ASN A 24 -11.03 18.54 22.38
C ASN A 24 -11.05 17.28 21.50
N ARG A 25 -11.58 17.37 20.29
CA ARG A 25 -11.69 16.27 19.32
C ARG A 25 -10.50 16.30 18.35
N ILE A 26 -9.30 16.45 18.90
CA ILE A 26 -8.07 16.43 18.11
C ILE A 26 -7.91 15.03 17.48
N PRO A 27 -7.73 14.91 16.17
CA PRO A 27 -7.55 13.62 15.51
C PRO A 27 -6.17 13.07 15.85
N LYS A 28 -6.09 11.88 16.45
CA LYS A 28 -4.84 11.23 16.89
C LYS A 28 -4.61 9.93 16.12
N PHE A 29 -3.37 9.71 15.68
CA PHE A 29 -2.95 8.44 15.09
C PHE A 29 -2.74 7.40 16.18
N LEU A 30 -3.31 6.22 15.98
CA LEU A 30 -3.03 5.04 16.80
C LEU A 30 -1.77 4.34 16.32
N GLN A 31 -1.08 3.67 17.26
CA GLN A 31 0.16 2.94 17.00
C GLN A 31 -0.08 1.53 16.42
N CYS A 32 -1.30 1.23 15.98
CA CYS A 32 -1.58 0.03 15.21
C CYS A 32 -0.86 0.08 13.85
N SER A 33 -0.60 -1.09 13.27
CA SER A 33 0.10 -1.26 11.99
C SER A 33 -0.54 -0.48 10.83
N ALA A 34 -1.87 -0.29 10.85
CA ALA A 34 -2.63 0.46 9.85
C ALA A 34 -2.79 1.98 10.15
N ARG A 35 -2.25 2.49 11.26
CA ARG A 35 -2.32 3.91 11.69
C ARG A 35 -3.73 4.56 11.62
N HIS A 36 -4.72 3.90 12.23
CA HIS A 36 -6.07 4.45 12.32
C HIS A 36 -6.14 5.78 13.10
N THR A 37 -7.09 6.65 12.74
CA THR A 37 -7.29 7.96 13.38
C THR A 37 -8.53 7.95 14.29
N VAL A 38 -8.38 8.40 15.54
CA VAL A 38 -9.48 8.51 16.51
C VAL A 38 -9.41 9.84 17.26
N CYS A 39 -10.55 10.39 17.66
CA CYS A 39 -10.62 11.66 18.39
C CYS A 39 -10.00 11.53 19.80
N LEU A 40 -9.30 12.56 20.28
CA LEU A 40 -8.68 12.55 21.61
C LEU A 40 -9.70 12.30 22.74
N LEU A 41 -10.89 12.91 22.68
CA LEU A 41 -11.97 12.62 23.62
C LEU A 41 -12.37 11.14 23.65
N CYS A 42 -12.40 10.49 22.50
CA CYS A 42 -12.77 9.10 22.33
C CYS A 42 -11.68 8.20 22.94
N LEU A 43 -10.40 8.52 22.68
CA LEU A 43 -9.26 7.78 23.20
C LEU A 43 -9.17 7.83 24.73
N ARG A 44 -9.46 8.98 25.34
CA ARG A 44 -9.56 9.10 26.81
C ARG A 44 -10.60 8.19 27.43
N LYS A 45 -11.64 7.78 26.67
CA LYS A 45 -12.67 6.84 27.14
C LYS A 45 -12.30 5.37 26.92
N ILE A 46 -11.44 5.08 25.94
CA ILE A 46 -11.09 3.70 25.53
C ILE A 46 -9.84 3.19 26.26
N ILE A 47 -8.92 4.09 26.65
CA ILE A 47 -7.73 3.70 27.41
C ILE A 47 -8.13 3.07 28.75
N LYS A 48 -7.59 1.88 29.03
CA LYS A 48 -7.76 1.14 30.29
C LYS A 48 -6.41 0.61 30.72
N ASN A 49 -6.00 0.86 31.97
CA ASN A 49 -4.75 0.36 32.53
C ASN A 49 -3.52 0.62 31.63
N ALA A 50 -3.38 1.85 31.11
CA ALA A 50 -2.31 2.24 30.18
C ALA A 50 -2.22 1.39 28.89
N THR A 51 -3.34 0.77 28.49
CA THR A 51 -3.46 -0.02 27.26
C THR A 51 -4.64 0.50 26.44
N VAL A 52 -4.44 0.58 25.12
CA VAL A 52 -5.48 0.96 24.16
C VAL A 52 -5.63 -0.16 23.14
N SER A 53 -6.88 -0.55 22.90
CA SER A 53 -7.24 -1.42 21.77
C SER A 53 -7.80 -0.56 20.65
N CYS A 54 -7.28 -0.73 19.44
CA CYS A 54 -7.79 -0.01 18.27
C CYS A 54 -9.23 -0.45 17.96
N PRO A 55 -10.22 0.46 17.87
CA PRO A 55 -11.61 0.08 17.59
C PRO A 55 -11.83 -0.46 16.17
N PHE A 56 -10.89 -0.23 15.25
CA PHE A 56 -11.02 -0.62 13.84
C PHE A 56 -10.31 -1.95 13.52
N CYS A 57 -9.07 -2.14 14.01
CA CYS A 57 -8.28 -3.35 13.75
C CYS A 57 -8.04 -4.25 14.97
N ARG A 58 -8.50 -3.85 16.16
CA ARG A 58 -8.38 -4.60 17.43
C ARG A 58 -6.95 -4.87 17.91
N GLU A 59 -5.96 -4.27 17.27
CA GLU A 59 -4.56 -4.30 17.71
C GLU A 59 -4.39 -3.52 19.03
N ASN A 60 -3.66 -4.10 19.97
CA ASN A 60 -3.46 -3.54 21.31
C ASN A 60 -2.06 -2.93 21.42
N PHE A 61 -1.95 -1.78 22.07
CA PHE A 61 -0.67 -1.14 22.36
C PHE A 61 -0.68 -0.48 23.73
N SER A 62 0.48 -0.47 24.38
CA SER A 62 0.66 0.17 25.68
C SER A 62 1.02 1.64 25.49
N LEU A 63 0.30 2.52 26.18
CA LEU A 63 0.49 3.95 26.13
C LEU A 63 0.14 4.57 27.48
N ALA A 64 1.07 5.33 28.04
CA ALA A 64 0.87 6.02 29.32
C ALA A 64 -0.13 7.18 29.22
N ASP A 65 -0.13 7.91 28.11
CA ASP A 65 -1.03 9.06 27.90
C ASP A 65 -1.40 9.24 26.42
N VAL A 66 -2.70 9.20 26.15
CA VAL A 66 -3.31 9.38 24.82
C VAL A 66 -3.09 10.78 24.23
N ALA A 67 -2.84 11.80 25.06
CA ALA A 67 -2.58 13.15 24.56
C ALA A 67 -1.24 13.26 23.80
N ARG A 68 -0.27 12.39 24.13
CA ARG A 68 1.07 12.36 23.53
C ARG A 68 1.11 11.70 22.14
N LEU A 69 0.01 11.11 21.69
CA LEU A 69 -0.06 10.54 20.35
C LEU A 69 0.10 11.63 19.28
N PRO A 70 0.74 11.31 18.13
CA PRO A 70 0.81 12.22 17.00
C PRO A 70 -0.58 12.62 16.52
N SER A 71 -0.78 13.91 16.26
CA SER A 71 -2.03 14.40 15.68
C SER A 71 -2.03 14.21 14.15
N ASN A 72 -3.19 13.90 13.57
CA ASN A 72 -3.37 13.85 12.12
C ASN A 72 -3.48 15.28 11.56
N GLY A 73 -2.34 15.84 11.16
CA GLY A 73 -2.25 17.20 10.62
C GLY A 73 -3.00 17.39 9.29
N TYR A 74 -3.18 16.32 8.51
CA TYR A 74 -3.92 16.37 7.25
C TYR A 74 -5.40 16.66 7.48
N VAL A 75 -6.03 15.97 8.43
CA VAL A 75 -7.44 16.20 8.82
C VAL A 75 -7.63 17.61 9.39
N LEU A 76 -6.71 18.07 10.24
CA LEU A 76 -6.73 19.44 10.78
C LEU A 76 -6.58 20.50 9.69
N HIS A 77 -5.81 20.21 8.64
CA HIS A 77 -5.69 21.08 7.47
C HIS A 77 -7.03 21.13 6.71
N MET A 78 -7.63 19.99 6.39
CA MET A 78 -8.92 19.90 5.70
C MET A 78 -10.05 20.69 6.39
N LEU A 79 -10.14 20.62 7.71
CA LEU A 79 -11.10 21.40 8.51
C LEU A 79 -10.98 22.92 8.30
N LYS A 80 -9.77 23.43 8.02
CA LYS A 80 -9.54 24.86 7.77
C LYS A 80 -10.02 25.31 6.40
N PHE A 81 -9.99 24.43 5.39
CA PHE A 81 -10.49 24.73 4.03
C PHE A 81 -12.00 24.53 3.89
N GLY A 82 -12.62 23.62 4.66
CA GLY A 82 -14.07 23.41 4.65
C GLY A 82 -14.89 24.57 5.23
N LYS A 83 -14.32 25.37 6.14
CA LYS A 83 -15.04 26.44 6.87
C LYS A 83 -15.22 27.76 6.10
N GLN A 84 -14.72 27.91 4.86
CA GLN A 84 -14.87 29.15 4.08
C GLN A 84 -16.20 29.26 3.29
N LYS A 85 -17.07 28.24 3.31
CA LYS A 85 -18.41 28.30 2.70
C LYS A 85 -19.51 28.12 3.74
N GLY A 86 -19.82 29.16 4.52
CA GLY A 86 -20.94 29.09 5.45
C GLY A 86 -21.12 30.26 6.40
N ASN A 87 -21.28 31.50 5.90
CA ASN A 87 -21.87 32.56 6.71
C ASN A 87 -23.41 32.53 6.57
N LYS A 88 -24.08 32.17 7.67
CA LYS A 88 -25.53 32.24 7.84
C LYS A 88 -26.02 33.70 7.84
N PRO A 89 -27.25 33.99 7.37
CA PRO A 89 -27.89 35.29 7.62
C PRO A 89 -28.34 35.37 9.08
N ILE A 90 -27.99 36.46 9.76
CA ILE A 90 -28.52 36.83 11.08
C ILE A 90 -29.71 37.77 10.87
N ASP A 91 -30.86 37.36 11.42
CA ASP A 91 -32.10 38.13 11.50
C ASP A 91 -31.91 39.47 12.22
N LYS A 92 -32.33 40.56 11.58
CA LYS A 92 -32.49 41.86 12.22
C LYS A 92 -33.78 41.87 13.03
N LYS A 93 -33.69 41.70 14.34
CA LYS A 93 -34.73 42.17 15.27
C LYS A 93 -34.35 43.52 15.87
N VAL A 94 -35.20 44.49 15.50
CA VAL A 94 -35.47 45.80 16.08
C VAL A 94 -35.19 45.88 17.59
N LEU A 95 -34.47 46.93 18.01
CA LEU A 95 -34.63 47.53 19.34
C LEU A 95 -34.47 49.06 19.23
N GLY A 96 -35.48 49.77 19.71
CA GLY A 96 -35.67 51.22 19.54
C GLY A 96 -34.78 52.10 20.44
N PRO A 97 -34.95 53.43 20.33
CA PRO A 97 -34.10 54.40 21.03
C PRO A 97 -34.45 54.47 22.52
N SER A 98 -33.48 54.23 23.39
CA SER A 98 -33.57 54.55 24.81
C SER A 98 -33.15 56.01 25.05
N VAL A 99 -34.14 56.85 25.36
CA VAL A 99 -33.91 58.16 25.96
C VAL A 99 -33.77 57.97 27.48
N CYS A 100 -32.67 58.49 28.05
CA CYS A 100 -32.45 58.54 29.50
C CYS A 100 -33.40 59.58 30.14
N PRO A 101 -34.29 59.23 31.09
CA PRO A 101 -35.29 60.16 31.59
C PRO A 101 -34.81 61.11 32.71
N THR A 102 -33.51 61.19 33.03
CA THR A 102 -33.11 61.77 34.34
C THR A 102 -31.99 62.83 34.33
N CYS A 103 -31.43 63.24 33.20
CA CYS A 103 -30.52 64.39 33.22
C CYS A 103 -30.53 65.20 31.91
N GLY A 104 -31.17 66.37 31.95
CA GLY A 104 -31.13 67.38 30.90
C GLY A 104 -29.75 68.06 30.81
N SER A 105 -28.80 67.41 30.15
CA SER A 105 -27.50 68.01 29.85
C SER A 105 -27.01 67.53 28.48
N GLY A 106 -26.87 68.48 27.55
CA GLY A 106 -26.33 68.21 26.22
C GLY A 106 -24.87 67.78 26.31
N ILE A 107 -24.57 66.58 25.80
CA ILE A 107 -23.19 66.14 25.59
C ILE A 107 -22.73 66.76 24.26
N LYS A 108 -21.97 67.86 24.35
CA LYS A 108 -21.10 68.30 23.25
C LYS A 108 -20.02 67.22 23.08
N SER A 109 -19.93 66.58 21.91
CA SER A 109 -18.85 65.61 21.62
C SER A 109 -18.33 65.70 20.18
N ASP A 110 -17.92 66.90 19.76
CA ASP A 110 -17.23 67.10 18.47
C ASP A 110 -15.87 66.36 18.39
N ALA A 111 -15.29 65.94 19.53
CA ALA A 111 -14.04 65.18 19.59
C ALA A 111 -14.21 63.69 19.20
N GLY A 112 -15.36 63.08 19.45
CA GLY A 112 -15.61 61.66 19.13
C GLY A 112 -15.86 61.41 17.64
N ILE A 113 -16.46 62.38 16.95
CA ILE A 113 -16.78 62.28 15.51
C ILE A 113 -15.49 62.32 14.67
N ASN A 114 -14.50 63.13 15.05
CA ASN A 114 -13.21 63.22 14.35
C ASN A 114 -12.32 61.97 14.53
N GLN A 115 -12.36 61.32 15.69
CA GLN A 115 -11.67 60.03 15.90
C GLN A 115 -12.34 58.87 15.15
N LEU A 116 -13.66 58.87 15.06
CA LEU A 116 -14.41 57.85 14.31
C LEU A 116 -14.15 57.98 12.80
N ALA A 117 -14.16 59.20 12.26
CA ALA A 117 -13.87 59.47 10.86
C ALA A 117 -12.48 58.99 10.44
N THR A 118 -11.45 59.31 11.24
CA THR A 118 -10.07 58.87 10.98
C THR A 118 -9.88 57.35 11.11
N THR A 119 -10.63 56.70 12.00
CA THR A 119 -10.60 55.22 12.14
C THR A 119 -11.26 54.54 10.93
N ILE A 120 -12.38 55.07 10.44
CA ILE A 120 -13.06 54.57 9.24
C ILE A 120 -12.16 54.71 8.00
N GLU A 121 -11.44 55.82 7.88
CA GLU A 121 -10.55 56.08 6.75
C GLU A 121 -9.34 55.13 6.72
N LYS A 122 -8.71 54.89 7.89
CA LYS A 122 -7.66 53.87 8.05
C LYS A 122 -8.18 52.46 7.75
N GLN A 123 -9.41 52.14 8.16
CA GLN A 123 -10.03 50.84 7.88
C GLN A 123 -10.28 50.63 6.39
N LYS A 124 -10.72 51.68 5.66
CA LYS A 124 -10.89 51.64 4.20
C LYS A 124 -9.56 51.44 3.47
N GLU A 125 -8.49 52.11 3.92
CA GLU A 125 -7.16 51.94 3.33
C GLU A 125 -6.62 50.53 3.58
N ALA A 126 -6.77 50.00 4.78
CA ALA A 126 -6.39 48.61 5.09
C ALA A 126 -7.17 47.59 4.22
N GLN A 127 -8.47 47.81 4.00
CA GLN A 127 -9.28 46.97 3.12
C GLN A 127 -8.81 47.04 1.65
N LYS A 128 -8.40 48.22 1.19
CA LYS A 128 -7.85 48.41 -0.15
C LYS A 128 -6.54 47.65 -0.32
N GLN A 129 -5.63 47.74 0.65
CA GLN A 129 -4.36 46.99 0.61
C GLN A 129 -4.58 45.48 0.70
N LEU A 130 -5.52 45.02 1.54
CA LEU A 130 -5.91 43.62 1.60
C LEU A 130 -6.41 43.12 0.23
N GLY A 131 -7.20 43.94 -0.48
CA GLY A 131 -7.66 43.61 -1.83
C GLY A 131 -6.53 43.47 -2.85
N VAL A 132 -5.47 44.27 -2.74
CA VAL A 132 -4.27 44.14 -3.59
C VAL A 132 -3.53 42.85 -3.28
N VAL A 133 -3.29 42.57 -2.00
CA VAL A 133 -2.59 41.34 -1.56
C VAL A 133 -3.34 40.08 -2.00
N MET A 134 -4.67 40.05 -1.85
CA MET A 134 -5.49 38.91 -2.29
C MET A 134 -5.36 38.64 -3.79
N LYS A 135 -5.33 39.69 -4.63
CA LYS A 135 -5.12 39.53 -6.08
C LYS A 135 -3.73 39.00 -6.40
N SER A 136 -2.70 39.47 -5.70
CA SER A 136 -1.34 38.96 -5.86
C SER A 136 -1.21 37.49 -5.45
N ILE A 137 -1.88 37.09 -4.36
CA ILE A 137 -1.92 35.67 -3.93
C ILE A 137 -2.60 34.81 -5.00
N GLN A 138 -3.76 35.24 -5.51
CA GLN A 138 -4.49 34.49 -6.53
C GLN A 138 -3.66 34.33 -7.82
N ALA A 139 -2.96 35.37 -8.25
CA ALA A 139 -2.07 35.29 -9.41
C ALA A 139 -0.91 34.29 -9.19
N ALA A 140 -0.32 34.27 -7.99
CA ALA A 140 0.72 33.32 -7.64
C ALA A 140 0.19 31.87 -7.59
N GLU A 141 -1.03 31.66 -7.09
CA GLU A 141 -1.68 30.34 -7.10
C GLU A 141 -1.89 29.81 -8.52
N GLU A 142 -2.31 30.67 -9.46
CA GLU A 142 -2.45 30.30 -10.87
C GLU A 142 -1.11 29.93 -11.52
N GLU A 143 -0.03 30.66 -11.19
CA GLU A 143 1.31 30.37 -11.69
C GLU A 143 1.86 29.03 -11.14
N VAL A 144 1.69 28.78 -9.84
CA VAL A 144 2.08 27.50 -9.21
C VAL A 144 1.33 26.34 -9.84
N LYS A 145 0.03 26.49 -10.09
CA LYS A 145 -0.77 25.45 -10.75
C LYS A 145 -0.24 25.12 -12.13
N LYS A 146 0.12 26.14 -12.92
CA LYS A 146 0.68 25.94 -14.26
C LYS A 146 2.03 25.22 -14.21
N LEU A 147 2.91 25.58 -13.28
CA LEU A 147 4.19 24.91 -13.08
C LEU A 147 4.01 23.45 -12.61
N GLN A 148 2.99 23.19 -11.80
CA GLN A 148 2.64 21.83 -11.37
C GLN A 148 2.20 20.97 -12.56
N GLU A 149 1.31 21.49 -13.41
CA GLU A 149 0.86 20.80 -14.64
C GLU A 149 2.04 20.50 -15.59
N GLU A 150 2.98 21.45 -15.73
CA GLU A 150 4.19 21.24 -16.54
C GLU A 150 5.12 20.18 -15.95
N ASN A 151 5.30 20.17 -14.63
CA ASN A 151 6.07 19.13 -13.94
C ASN A 151 5.45 17.75 -14.08
N ASP A 152 4.13 17.62 -13.92
CA ASP A 152 3.41 16.36 -14.07
C ASP A 152 3.52 15.83 -15.51
N PHE A 153 3.48 16.72 -16.50
CA PHE A 153 3.72 16.36 -17.90
C PHE A 153 5.16 15.86 -18.13
N LYS A 154 6.18 16.57 -17.62
CA LYS A 154 7.59 16.16 -17.71
C LYS A 154 7.84 14.83 -17.00
N LEU A 155 7.21 14.61 -15.84
CA LEU A 155 7.28 13.35 -15.11
C LEU A 155 6.71 12.20 -15.94
N THR A 156 5.54 12.41 -16.58
CA THR A 156 4.92 11.42 -17.47
C THR A 156 5.83 11.06 -18.65
N GLN A 157 6.47 12.07 -19.26
CA GLN A 157 7.45 11.83 -20.33
C GLN A 157 8.68 11.06 -19.84
N MET A 158 9.20 11.40 -18.65
CA MET A 158 10.33 10.69 -18.06
C MET A 158 9.99 9.23 -17.75
N VAL A 159 8.82 8.96 -17.18
CA VAL A 159 8.34 7.59 -16.94
C VAL A 159 8.25 6.82 -18.25
N SER A 160 7.69 7.41 -19.30
CA SER A 160 7.62 6.78 -20.62
C SER A 160 9.00 6.48 -21.23
N VAL A 161 9.98 7.39 -21.09
CA VAL A 161 11.36 7.15 -21.54
C VAL A 161 12.05 6.06 -20.71
N MET A 162 11.73 5.95 -19.42
CA MET A 162 12.23 4.89 -18.54
C MET A 162 11.62 3.53 -18.87
N GLU A 163 10.33 3.46 -19.23
CA GLU A 163 9.65 2.22 -19.67
C GLU A 163 10.22 1.62 -20.96
N VAL A 164 10.94 2.42 -21.78
CA VAL A 164 11.58 1.95 -23.02
C VAL A 164 12.93 1.27 -22.77
N LYS A 165 13.53 1.42 -21.59
CA LYS A 165 14.85 0.84 -21.28
C LYS A 165 14.70 -0.47 -20.51
N ASP A 166 15.10 -1.54 -21.19
CA ASP A 166 15.24 -2.91 -20.73
C ASP A 166 13.91 -3.69 -20.60
N LYS A 167 13.42 -4.22 -21.74
CA LYS A 167 12.42 -5.30 -21.75
C LYS A 167 13.12 -6.64 -21.53
N PHE A 168 12.53 -7.51 -20.73
CA PHE A 168 12.99 -8.89 -20.62
C PHE A 168 12.89 -9.59 -21.97
N VAL A 169 13.94 -10.33 -22.33
CA VAL A 169 13.96 -11.20 -23.50
C VAL A 169 14.45 -12.56 -23.03
N LEU A 170 13.57 -13.56 -23.05
CA LEU A 170 13.90 -14.93 -22.70
C LEU A 170 14.91 -15.49 -23.71
N LYS A 171 16.06 -15.94 -23.22
CA LYS A 171 17.17 -16.53 -23.97
C LYS A 171 17.76 -17.69 -23.19
N ASP A 172 18.54 -18.56 -23.82
CA ASP A 172 19.18 -19.68 -23.13
C ASP A 172 20.12 -19.24 -21.98
N SER A 173 20.60 -17.99 -22.02
CA SER A 173 21.39 -17.39 -20.96
C SER A 173 20.57 -16.69 -19.87
N SER A 174 19.23 -16.67 -19.98
CA SER A 174 18.36 -16.11 -18.94
C SER A 174 18.45 -16.95 -17.68
N VAL A 175 18.36 -16.30 -16.52
CA VAL A 175 18.37 -16.98 -15.22
C VAL A 175 17.28 -16.40 -14.33
N PHE A 176 16.52 -17.26 -13.68
CA PHE A 176 15.65 -16.89 -12.58
C PHE A 176 16.36 -17.16 -11.27
N ILE A 177 16.51 -16.13 -10.45
CA ILE A 177 17.22 -16.18 -9.17
C ILE A 177 16.18 -16.18 -8.06
N LEU A 178 16.05 -17.32 -7.39
CA LEU A 178 15.21 -17.46 -6.21
C LEU A 178 16.09 -17.28 -4.96
N ARG A 179 15.96 -16.14 -4.28
CA ARG A 179 16.71 -15.82 -3.06
C ARG A 179 15.97 -16.36 -1.86
N VAL A 180 16.67 -17.09 -1.01
CA VAL A 180 16.10 -17.75 0.16
C VAL A 180 16.52 -17.02 1.43
N TYR A 181 15.54 -16.67 2.25
CA TYR A 181 15.74 -16.07 3.56
C TYR A 181 15.15 -16.95 4.63
N LYS A 182 15.71 -16.92 5.84
CA LYS A 182 15.15 -17.55 7.03
C LYS A 182 15.12 -16.55 8.16
N SER A 183 13.92 -16.23 8.66
CA SER A 183 13.69 -15.20 9.66
C SER A 183 14.34 -13.86 9.26
N GLY A 184 14.21 -13.49 7.97
CA GLY A 184 14.78 -12.28 7.38
C GLY A 184 16.28 -12.34 7.05
N GLN A 185 17.00 -13.38 7.44
CA GLN A 185 18.43 -13.53 7.11
C GLN A 185 18.64 -14.28 5.80
N PRO A 186 19.52 -13.82 4.90
CA PRO A 186 19.82 -14.54 3.66
C PRO A 186 20.47 -15.90 3.96
N LYS A 187 20.03 -16.94 3.24
CA LYS A 187 20.55 -18.31 3.33
C LYS A 187 21.21 -18.78 2.04
N GLY A 188 20.87 -18.17 0.92
CA GLY A 188 21.53 -18.40 -0.36
C GLY A 188 20.60 -18.11 -1.52
N GLU A 189 21.01 -18.54 -2.70
CA GLU A 189 20.29 -18.35 -3.95
C GLU A 189 20.17 -19.69 -4.66
N ILE A 190 19.03 -19.89 -5.32
CA ILE A 190 18.75 -21.01 -6.20
C ILE A 190 18.62 -20.42 -7.60
N HIS A 191 19.43 -20.89 -8.53
CA HIS A 191 19.51 -20.33 -9.88
C HIS A 191 18.83 -21.31 -10.85
N ILE A 192 17.75 -20.87 -11.47
CA ILE A 192 16.96 -21.67 -12.41
C ILE A 192 17.31 -21.21 -13.83
N SER A 193 17.92 -22.12 -14.59
CA SER A 193 18.13 -21.98 -16.02
C SER A 193 16.91 -22.53 -16.76
N PRO A 194 16.15 -21.69 -17.48
CA PRO A 194 14.92 -22.12 -18.14
C PRO A 194 15.20 -23.12 -19.26
N ASN A 195 14.37 -24.16 -19.35
CA ASN A 195 14.26 -24.99 -20.54
C ASN A 195 13.28 -24.28 -21.50
N ILE A 196 13.81 -23.68 -22.57
CA ILE A 196 13.02 -22.91 -23.54
C ILE A 196 12.46 -23.87 -24.60
N SER A 197 11.39 -24.56 -24.24
CA SER A 197 10.61 -25.39 -25.16
C SER A 197 9.39 -24.60 -25.67
N ARG A 198 8.78 -25.06 -26.76
CA ARG A 198 7.56 -24.40 -27.30
C ARG A 198 6.42 -24.32 -26.28
N ALA A 199 6.35 -25.31 -25.38
CA ALA A 199 5.36 -25.38 -24.32
C ALA A 199 5.63 -24.35 -23.21
N THR A 200 6.87 -24.23 -22.76
CA THR A 200 7.26 -23.43 -21.58
C THR A 200 7.50 -21.96 -21.86
N THR A 201 7.78 -21.63 -23.12
CA THR A 201 8.23 -20.29 -23.52
C THR A 201 7.26 -19.19 -23.11
N HIS A 202 5.94 -19.41 -23.22
CA HIS A 202 4.97 -18.36 -22.93
C HIS A 202 4.89 -18.03 -21.43
N PHE A 203 4.78 -19.06 -20.59
CA PHE A 203 4.81 -18.92 -19.14
C PHE A 203 6.12 -18.25 -18.67
N LEU A 204 7.27 -18.78 -19.10
CA LEU A 204 8.58 -18.28 -18.70
C LEU A 204 8.81 -16.83 -19.16
N LYS A 205 8.30 -16.45 -20.33
CA LYS A 205 8.37 -15.08 -20.81
C LYS A 205 7.55 -14.14 -19.92
N LYS A 206 6.29 -14.48 -19.63
CA LYS A 206 5.43 -13.70 -18.74
C LYS A 206 6.04 -13.59 -17.34
N LEU A 207 6.51 -14.70 -16.78
CA LEU A 207 7.16 -14.72 -15.45
C LEU A 207 8.42 -13.86 -15.45
N GLY A 208 9.24 -14.00 -16.48
CA GLY A 208 10.46 -13.23 -16.64
C GLY A 208 10.19 -11.74 -16.74
N GLU A 209 9.23 -11.32 -17.56
CA GLU A 209 8.78 -9.92 -17.64
C GLU A 209 8.27 -9.41 -16.29
N PHE A 210 7.52 -10.24 -15.55
CA PHE A 210 6.94 -9.87 -14.26
C PHE A 210 7.99 -9.63 -13.16
N CYS A 211 9.12 -10.35 -13.17
CA CYS A 211 10.18 -10.23 -12.16
C CYS A 211 11.50 -9.68 -12.70
N TYR A 212 11.49 -8.99 -13.84
CA TYR A 212 12.71 -8.54 -14.52
C TYR A 212 13.43 -7.43 -13.77
N LYS A 213 14.66 -7.71 -13.33
CA LYS A 213 15.53 -6.78 -12.57
C LYS A 213 14.86 -6.17 -11.33
N SER A 214 13.74 -6.73 -10.89
CA SER A 214 12.93 -6.25 -9.77
C SER A 214 12.49 -7.46 -8.97
N PRO A 215 13.18 -7.76 -7.85
CA PRO A 215 12.85 -8.89 -7.01
C PRO A 215 11.41 -8.79 -6.49
N ILE A 216 10.59 -9.80 -6.80
CA ILE A 216 9.22 -9.92 -6.30
C ILE A 216 9.20 -10.83 -5.09
N ASN A 217 8.29 -10.59 -4.15
CA ASN A 217 8.00 -11.57 -3.11
C ASN A 217 7.30 -12.78 -3.75
N PHE A 218 7.92 -13.95 -3.67
CA PHE A 218 7.43 -15.18 -4.27
C PHE A 218 6.52 -15.94 -3.29
N ASN A 219 7.04 -16.25 -2.10
CA ASN A 219 6.29 -16.91 -1.03
C ASN A 219 6.96 -16.67 0.34
N SER A 220 6.24 -16.99 1.42
CA SER A 220 6.67 -16.90 2.82
C SER A 220 6.72 -18.24 3.54
N THR A 221 6.60 -19.36 2.82
CA THR A 221 6.68 -20.72 3.38
C THR A 221 7.27 -21.73 2.41
N VAL A 222 7.77 -22.85 2.93
CA VAL A 222 7.97 -24.09 2.15
C VAL A 222 6.74 -24.98 2.36
N ASP A 223 5.99 -25.25 1.29
CA ASP A 223 4.69 -25.92 1.39
C ASP A 223 4.85 -27.40 1.72
N LYS A 224 5.62 -28.10 0.88
CA LYS A 224 5.96 -29.51 1.07
C LYS A 224 7.43 -29.72 0.75
N ALA A 225 8.03 -30.66 1.45
CA ALA A 225 9.41 -31.04 1.23
C ALA A 225 9.59 -32.45 1.77
N MET A 226 10.30 -33.26 1.00
CA MET A 226 10.70 -34.61 1.35
C MET A 226 12.24 -34.66 1.32
N PRO A 227 12.90 -35.01 2.44
CA PRO A 227 14.35 -34.92 2.57
C PRO A 227 15.09 -35.67 1.46
N GLY A 228 15.88 -34.94 0.66
CA GLY A 228 16.66 -35.50 -0.45
C GLY A 228 15.84 -35.98 -1.64
N VAL A 229 14.60 -35.52 -1.80
CA VAL A 229 13.70 -36.01 -2.86
C VAL A 229 13.07 -34.86 -3.61
N PHE A 230 12.38 -33.96 -2.90
CA PHE A 230 11.84 -32.76 -3.52
C PHE A 230 11.61 -31.61 -2.54
N VAL A 231 11.49 -30.41 -3.10
CA VAL A 231 10.98 -29.20 -2.43
C VAL A 231 9.88 -28.59 -3.28
N LEU A 232 8.73 -28.31 -2.68
CA LEU A 232 7.58 -27.66 -3.30
C LEU A 232 7.43 -26.23 -2.74
N LEU A 233 7.45 -25.24 -3.63
CA LEU A 233 7.24 -23.83 -3.30
C LEU A 233 6.10 -23.25 -4.16
N SER A 234 4.96 -23.01 -3.54
CA SER A 234 3.78 -22.41 -4.12
C SER A 234 3.88 -20.90 -4.24
N ASN A 235 3.09 -20.32 -5.14
CA ASN A 235 2.91 -18.89 -5.29
C ASN A 235 1.42 -18.61 -5.49
N GLU A 236 0.88 -17.78 -4.60
CA GLU A 236 -0.51 -17.32 -4.61
C GLU A 236 -0.61 -15.83 -4.97
N ASN A 237 0.48 -15.22 -5.47
CA ASN A 237 0.51 -13.79 -5.74
C ASN A 237 -0.56 -13.42 -6.79
N PRO A 238 -1.59 -12.65 -6.43
CA PRO A 238 -2.70 -12.34 -7.33
C PRO A 238 -2.26 -11.46 -8.52
N GLN A 239 -1.09 -10.83 -8.43
CA GLN A 239 -0.52 -10.05 -9.54
C GLN A 239 0.07 -10.94 -10.64
N PHE A 240 0.32 -12.22 -10.35
CA PHE A 240 0.82 -13.19 -11.32
C PHE A 240 0.16 -14.56 -11.13
N LEU A 241 -0.99 -14.71 -11.80
CA LEU A 241 -1.65 -15.99 -11.98
C LEU A 241 -1.56 -16.36 -13.47
N PRO A 242 -0.86 -17.46 -13.82
CA PRO A 242 -0.78 -17.89 -15.20
C PRO A 242 -2.16 -18.30 -15.73
N ASP A 243 -2.41 -18.08 -17.01
CA ASP A 243 -3.66 -18.52 -17.63
C ASP A 243 -3.65 -20.05 -17.77
N ALA A 244 -4.82 -20.71 -17.73
CA ALA A 244 -4.85 -22.15 -17.92
C ALA A 244 -4.33 -22.61 -19.29
N SER A 245 -4.38 -21.75 -20.31
CA SER A 245 -3.74 -22.01 -21.61
C SER A 245 -2.22 -21.94 -21.56
N ASP A 246 -1.67 -21.23 -20.57
CA ASP A 246 -0.23 -21.16 -20.36
C ASP A 246 0.28 -22.48 -19.79
N ILE A 247 -0.59 -23.28 -19.13
CA ILE A 247 -0.28 -24.53 -18.42
C ILE A 247 -0.86 -25.80 -19.05
N ASN A 248 -1.97 -25.74 -19.76
CA ASN A 248 -2.56 -26.97 -20.32
C ASN A 248 -1.96 -27.39 -21.68
N ASN A 249 -0.95 -26.68 -22.18
CA ASN A 249 -0.29 -26.98 -23.47
C ASN A 249 1.13 -27.59 -23.33
N PHE A 250 1.56 -27.93 -22.11
CA PHE A 250 2.87 -28.53 -21.86
C PHE A 250 2.85 -30.06 -21.96
N SER A 251 2.75 -30.59 -23.18
CA SER A 251 2.55 -32.04 -23.37
C SER A 251 3.78 -32.86 -23.74
N VAL A 252 5.02 -32.45 -23.40
CA VAL A 252 6.20 -33.24 -23.86
C VAL A 252 7.23 -33.60 -22.79
N GLU A 253 7.57 -32.71 -21.85
CA GLU A 253 8.68 -32.96 -20.90
C GLU A 253 8.23 -32.76 -19.45
N GLN A 254 8.47 -33.76 -18.60
CA GLN A 254 8.15 -33.77 -17.19
C GLN A 254 9.44 -33.65 -16.37
N ALA A 255 9.42 -32.85 -15.30
CA ALA A 255 10.54 -32.81 -14.37
C ALA A 255 10.50 -34.06 -13.47
N CYS A 256 11.48 -34.92 -13.65
CA CYS A 256 11.60 -36.21 -12.98
C CYS A 256 13.02 -36.56 -12.57
N ASP A 257 14.04 -35.82 -13.02
CA ASP A 257 15.44 -36.13 -12.74
C ASP A 257 16.10 -35.14 -11.77
N TYR A 258 17.22 -35.55 -11.17
CA TYR A 258 17.93 -34.75 -10.18
C TYR A 258 18.31 -33.38 -10.74
N GLY A 259 17.91 -32.33 -10.02
CA GLY A 259 18.22 -30.96 -10.36
C GLY A 259 17.32 -30.34 -11.43
N GLU A 260 16.33 -31.07 -11.92
CA GLU A 260 15.24 -30.49 -12.69
C GLU A 260 14.31 -29.68 -11.79
N VAL A 261 13.72 -28.63 -12.34
CA VAL A 261 12.62 -27.90 -11.73
C VAL A 261 11.41 -27.94 -12.64
N GLY A 262 10.29 -28.35 -12.07
CA GLY A 262 9.01 -28.35 -12.73
C GLY A 262 8.05 -27.31 -12.19
N ILE A 263 6.93 -27.16 -12.89
CA ILE A 263 5.77 -26.40 -12.45
C ILE A 263 4.56 -27.31 -12.30
N THR A 264 3.76 -27.05 -11.28
CA THR A 264 2.43 -27.64 -11.09
C THR A 264 1.42 -26.54 -10.78
N SER A 265 0.15 -26.77 -11.05
CA SER A 265 -0.91 -25.77 -10.86
C SER A 265 -2.20 -26.37 -10.30
N ILE A 266 -2.90 -25.56 -9.51
CA ILE A 266 -4.22 -25.89 -8.94
C ILE A 266 -5.27 -25.02 -9.63
N TYR A 267 -6.37 -25.65 -10.02
CA TYR A 267 -7.46 -25.02 -10.76
C TYR A 267 -8.73 -24.95 -9.92
N SER A 268 -9.45 -23.82 -9.98
CA SER A 268 -10.82 -23.72 -9.45
C SER A 268 -11.84 -24.26 -10.45
N SER A 269 -13.08 -24.44 -9.99
CA SER A 269 -14.26 -24.67 -10.84
C SER A 269 -14.33 -23.58 -11.92
N GLY A 270 -14.09 -23.96 -13.18
CA GLY A 270 -14.00 -23.04 -14.33
C GLY A 270 -12.62 -22.94 -14.99
N ASN A 271 -11.68 -23.88 -14.74
CA ASN A 271 -10.34 -23.91 -15.33
C ASN A 271 -9.53 -22.63 -15.10
N LYS A 272 -9.72 -21.97 -13.97
CA LYS A 272 -8.90 -20.82 -13.58
C LYS A 272 -7.82 -21.28 -12.62
N VAL A 273 -6.57 -20.95 -12.89
CA VAL A 273 -5.46 -21.24 -11.98
C VAL A 273 -5.61 -20.37 -10.73
N THR A 274 -5.63 -21.01 -9.57
CA THR A 274 -5.69 -20.33 -8.26
C THR A 274 -4.33 -20.28 -7.57
N GLU A 275 -3.47 -21.25 -7.86
CA GLU A 275 -2.17 -21.42 -7.26
C GLU A 275 -1.28 -22.17 -8.25
N TRP A 276 0.01 -21.85 -8.28
CA TRP A 276 1.02 -22.61 -9.01
C TRP A 276 2.26 -22.76 -8.15
N SER A 277 3.01 -23.84 -8.35
CA SER A 277 4.18 -24.15 -7.51
C SER A 277 5.37 -24.57 -8.34
N PHE A 278 6.57 -24.17 -7.91
CA PHE A 278 7.79 -24.82 -8.32
C PHE A 278 7.97 -26.14 -7.58
N VAL A 279 8.36 -27.17 -8.33
CA VAL A 279 8.73 -28.49 -7.81
C VAL A 279 10.21 -28.71 -8.14
N PHE A 280 11.05 -28.68 -7.13
CA PHE A 280 12.49 -28.94 -7.27
C PHE A 280 12.76 -30.41 -7.01
N ILE A 281 13.31 -31.13 -7.99
CA ILE A 281 13.65 -32.55 -7.89
C ILE A 281 15.08 -32.70 -7.37
N LEU A 282 15.26 -33.53 -6.34
CA LEU A 282 16.53 -33.76 -5.63
C LEU A 282 16.91 -35.24 -5.56
N GLU A 283 16.28 -36.07 -6.39
CA GLU A 283 16.51 -37.50 -6.49
C GLU A 283 16.52 -37.90 -7.97
N ASP A 284 17.29 -38.92 -8.33
CA ASP A 284 17.42 -39.40 -9.70
C ASP A 284 16.11 -40.05 -10.19
N ASN A 285 15.88 -39.95 -11.50
CA ASN A 285 14.62 -40.32 -12.15
C ASN A 285 14.09 -41.73 -11.84
N GLU A 286 14.96 -42.76 -11.96
CA GLU A 286 14.57 -44.16 -11.73
C GLU A 286 13.93 -44.35 -10.35
N THR A 287 14.49 -43.67 -9.34
CA THR A 287 13.97 -43.73 -7.97
C THR A 287 12.79 -42.80 -7.73
N PHE A 288 12.71 -41.66 -8.42
CA PHE A 288 11.65 -40.68 -8.21
C PHE A 288 10.29 -41.19 -8.72
N ILE A 289 10.25 -41.77 -9.92
CA ILE A 289 8.99 -42.25 -10.54
C ILE A 289 8.38 -43.43 -9.77
N GLU A 290 9.20 -44.29 -9.15
CA GLU A 290 8.73 -45.48 -8.43
C GLU A 290 8.14 -45.18 -7.03
N ARG A 291 8.09 -43.91 -6.60
CA ARG A 291 7.61 -43.56 -5.26
C ARG A 291 6.09 -43.51 -5.15
N ASP A 292 5.55 -44.43 -4.35
CA ASP A 292 4.12 -44.48 -4.00
C ASP A 292 3.62 -43.31 -3.12
N ASN A 293 4.53 -42.55 -2.49
CA ASN A 293 4.19 -41.53 -1.49
C ASN A 293 4.35 -40.08 -1.97
N LEU A 294 4.46 -39.86 -3.28
CA LEU A 294 4.49 -38.51 -3.82
C LEU A 294 3.10 -37.86 -3.72
N PRO A 295 3.02 -36.57 -3.34
CA PRO A 295 1.81 -35.80 -3.53
C PRO A 295 1.34 -35.86 -4.99
N GLU A 296 0.04 -35.91 -5.22
CA GLU A 296 -0.55 -35.98 -6.58
C GLU A 296 -0.02 -34.86 -7.50
N ASN A 297 0.17 -33.66 -6.97
CA ASN A 297 0.70 -32.49 -7.67
C ASN A 297 2.23 -32.52 -7.90
N VAL A 298 2.94 -33.51 -7.35
CA VAL A 298 4.39 -33.71 -7.50
C VAL A 298 4.70 -34.97 -8.31
N SER A 299 3.71 -35.86 -8.51
CA SER A 299 3.86 -37.01 -9.38
C SER A 299 4.31 -36.59 -10.78
N SER A 300 5.15 -37.40 -11.43
CA SER A 300 5.78 -37.08 -12.72
C SER A 300 4.77 -36.56 -13.75
N ASN A 301 3.56 -37.12 -13.76
CA ASN A 301 2.50 -36.77 -14.70
C ASN A 301 1.96 -35.34 -14.59
N ASN A 302 2.19 -34.65 -13.46
CA ASN A 302 1.63 -33.33 -13.16
C ASN A 302 2.72 -32.26 -12.90
N CYS A 303 3.97 -32.59 -13.21
CA CYS A 303 5.15 -31.77 -12.93
C CYS A 303 5.87 -31.44 -14.25
N GLU A 304 5.51 -30.33 -14.87
CA GLU A 304 6.00 -29.96 -16.21
C GLU A 304 7.39 -29.36 -16.12
N LEU A 305 8.34 -29.83 -16.92
CA LEU A 305 9.73 -29.36 -16.87
C LEU A 305 9.82 -27.91 -17.34
N ILE A 306 10.32 -27.02 -16.48
CA ILE A 306 10.54 -25.60 -16.83
C ILE A 306 12.02 -25.22 -16.88
N GLY A 307 12.93 -26.07 -16.39
CA GLY A 307 14.35 -25.78 -16.38
C GLY A 307 15.17 -26.67 -15.46
N HIS A 308 16.42 -26.26 -15.28
CA HIS A 308 17.39 -26.91 -14.43
C HIS A 308 17.88 -25.95 -13.36
N VAL A 309 18.23 -26.50 -12.22
CA VAL A 309 18.75 -25.73 -11.10
C VAL A 309 20.26 -25.83 -11.03
N SER A 310 20.89 -24.72 -10.67
CA SER A 310 22.24 -24.68 -10.12
C SER A 310 22.20 -24.18 -8.68
N CYS A 311 23.20 -24.56 -7.88
CA CYS A 311 23.32 -24.28 -6.43
C CYS A 311 22.35 -25.09 -5.53
N TYR A 312 22.66 -26.38 -5.33
CA TYR A 312 21.82 -27.34 -4.60
C TYR A 312 21.88 -27.23 -3.07
N ASP A 313 22.94 -26.64 -2.49
CA ASP A 313 23.15 -26.62 -1.03
C ASP A 313 21.96 -26.05 -0.25
N VAL A 314 21.30 -25.03 -0.82
CA VAL A 314 20.13 -24.39 -0.21
C VAL A 314 18.90 -25.30 -0.34
N LEU A 315 18.71 -25.94 -1.49
CA LEU A 315 17.60 -26.88 -1.71
C LEU A 315 17.71 -28.12 -0.81
N GLU A 316 18.91 -28.68 -0.63
CA GLU A 316 19.12 -29.79 0.30
C GLU A 316 18.71 -29.41 1.73
N GLN A 317 19.09 -28.20 2.17
CA GLN A 317 18.70 -27.69 3.49
C GLN A 317 17.19 -27.49 3.61
N LEU A 318 16.53 -26.98 2.58
CA LEU A 318 15.07 -26.82 2.54
C LEU A 318 14.37 -28.18 2.58
N SER A 319 14.88 -29.18 1.85
CA SER A 319 14.31 -30.54 1.81
C SER A 319 14.30 -31.21 3.20
N ARG A 320 15.36 -30.96 3.99
CA ARG A 320 15.54 -31.49 5.35
C ARG A 320 14.86 -30.63 6.43
N ALA A 321 14.26 -29.50 6.07
CA ALA A 321 13.61 -28.61 7.03
C ALA A 321 12.38 -29.29 7.65
N ARG A 322 12.34 -29.32 8.99
CA ARG A 322 11.17 -29.77 9.76
C ARG A 322 9.95 -28.90 9.44
N LYS A 323 8.76 -29.50 9.44
CA LYS A 323 7.49 -28.80 9.14
C LYS A 323 7.31 -27.49 9.93
N SER A 324 7.64 -27.48 11.22
CA SER A 324 7.54 -26.29 12.07
C SER A 324 8.53 -25.16 11.73
N ALA A 325 9.63 -25.47 11.04
CA ALA A 325 10.64 -24.49 10.64
C ALA A 325 10.38 -23.91 9.24
N ARG A 326 9.50 -24.53 8.44
CA ARG A 326 9.21 -24.15 7.05
C ARG A 326 8.53 -22.79 6.93
N THR A 327 7.77 -22.37 7.94
CA THR A 327 7.09 -21.07 7.99
C THR A 327 8.03 -19.90 8.27
N ASN A 328 9.29 -20.18 8.61
CA ASN A 328 10.29 -19.15 8.87
C ASN A 328 11.07 -18.77 7.60
N TYR A 329 10.78 -19.42 6.46
CA TYR A 329 11.48 -19.14 5.21
C TYR A 329 10.70 -18.17 4.34
N THR A 330 11.37 -17.21 3.72
CA THR A 330 10.74 -16.34 2.72
C THR A 330 11.58 -16.35 1.44
N PHE A 331 10.92 -16.10 0.31
CA PHE A 331 11.49 -16.25 -1.02
C PHE A 331 11.23 -15.02 -1.85
N THR A 332 12.26 -14.54 -2.57
CA THR A 332 12.10 -13.54 -3.61
C THR A 332 12.56 -14.09 -4.95
N LEU A 333 11.85 -13.76 -6.03
CA LEU A 333 12.19 -14.19 -7.38
C LEU A 333 12.59 -12.97 -8.23
N GLU A 334 13.64 -13.10 -9.02
CA GLU A 334 14.14 -12.08 -9.94
C GLU A 334 14.56 -12.76 -11.25
N SER A 335 14.28 -12.17 -12.41
CA SER A 335 14.82 -12.63 -13.70
C SER A 335 15.93 -11.69 -14.20
N ARG A 336 16.91 -12.27 -14.89
CA ARG A 336 18.05 -11.56 -15.49
C ARG A 336 18.28 -11.90 -16.95
#